data_AF-U9VXU4-F1
#
_entry.id   AF-U9VXU4-F1
#
_cell.length_a   1.000
_cell.length_b   1.000
_cell.length_c   1.000
_cell.angle_alpha   90.00
_cell.angle_beta   90.00
_cell.angle_gamma   90.00
#
_symmetry.space_group_name_H-M   'P 1'
#
loop_
_entity.id
_entity.type
_entity.pdbx_description
1 polymer ?
#
loop_
_entity_poly.entity_id
_entity_poly.type
_entity_poly.pdbx_seq_one_letter_code
_entity_poly.pdbx_strand_id
1 'polypeptide(L)'
;MPSSSKNAKLPQALALKQAAGWQCKACGRHCRRHDESLDEFAVRIGNERDAIAAHPRRWTLHLTKVAKHSYSVLKPVETTASSAHQAMVVLCGSCHRTYHNYHRWQHRQQQHRQQQERFGQLTLNDIRLPLTGLQLSFTEWSAPYEIVNPLPPQKRIKSRRNPQ
;
A
#
# COMPACT_ATOMS: atom_id res chain seq x y z
N MET A 1 -26.55 -2.33 -27.65
CA MET A 1 -25.61 -3.41 -27.28
C MET A 1 -24.30 -2.78 -26.79
N PRO A 2 -24.04 -2.72 -25.47
CA PRO A 2 -22.80 -2.16 -24.94
C PRO A 2 -21.65 -3.15 -25.17
N SER A 3 -20.79 -2.83 -26.12
CA SER A 3 -19.52 -3.52 -26.37
C SER A 3 -18.67 -3.46 -25.10
N SER A 4 -18.54 -4.61 -24.43
CA SER A 4 -17.81 -4.78 -23.18
C SER A 4 -16.31 -4.55 -23.41
N SER A 5 -15.84 -3.31 -23.22
CA SER A 5 -14.43 -2.88 -23.40
C SER A 5 -13.46 -3.44 -22.33
N LYS A 6 -13.89 -4.45 -21.56
CA LYS A 6 -13.09 -5.02 -20.46
C LYS A 6 -11.93 -5.89 -20.95
N ASN A 7 -11.93 -6.37 -22.20
CA ASN A 7 -10.86 -7.20 -22.76
C ASN A 7 -9.71 -6.42 -23.42
N ALA A 8 -9.89 -5.13 -23.74
CA ALA A 8 -8.84 -4.32 -24.38
C ALA A 8 -7.62 -4.04 -23.46
N LYS A 9 -7.71 -4.35 -22.17
CA LYS A 9 -6.64 -4.12 -21.18
C LYS A 9 -5.59 -5.23 -21.13
N LEU A 10 -5.90 -6.43 -21.64
CA LEU A 10 -4.96 -7.55 -21.65
C LEU A 10 -3.72 -7.32 -22.54
N PRO A 11 -3.83 -6.85 -23.79
CA PRO A 11 -2.66 -6.69 -24.66
C PRO A 11 -1.67 -5.64 -24.14
N GLN A 12 -2.17 -4.51 -23.63
CA GLN A 12 -1.32 -3.48 -23.04
C GLN A 12 -0.58 -3.99 -21.78
N ALA A 13 -1.26 -4.80 -20.95
CA ALA A 13 -0.66 -5.38 -19.78
C ALA A 13 0.48 -6.35 -20.12
N LEU A 14 0.31 -7.19 -21.15
CA LEU A 14 1.36 -8.09 -21.61
C LEU A 14 2.55 -7.32 -22.19
N ALA A 15 2.31 -6.30 -23.02
CA ALA A 15 3.36 -5.46 -23.60
C ALA A 15 4.23 -4.79 -22.52
N LEU A 16 3.63 -4.26 -21.45
CA LEU A 16 4.38 -3.66 -20.33
C LEU A 16 5.22 -4.69 -19.56
N LYS A 17 4.72 -5.92 -19.40
CA LYS A 17 5.48 -7.01 -18.74
C LYS A 17 6.65 -7.49 -19.61
N GLN A 18 6.44 -7.57 -20.91
CA GLN A 18 7.48 -7.92 -21.89
C GLN A 18 8.57 -6.83 -21.94
N ALA A 19 8.18 -5.55 -22.02
CA ALA A 19 9.11 -4.42 -21.99
C ALA A 19 9.93 -4.37 -20.69
N ALA A 20 9.39 -4.88 -19.58
CA ALA A 20 10.11 -5.01 -18.32
C ALA A 20 10.93 -6.30 -18.16
N GLY A 21 11.02 -7.13 -19.21
CA GLY A 21 11.78 -8.39 -19.17
C GLY A 21 11.26 -9.39 -18.14
N TRP A 22 9.98 -9.30 -17.77
CA TRP A 22 9.38 -10.09 -16.68
C TRP A 22 10.10 -9.95 -15.32
N GLN A 23 10.77 -8.82 -15.09
CA GLN A 23 11.43 -8.51 -13.83
C GLN A 23 10.62 -7.53 -12.98
N CYS A 24 10.64 -7.72 -11.67
CA CYS A 24 10.03 -6.78 -10.72
C CYS A 24 10.86 -5.48 -10.69
N LYS A 25 10.22 -4.32 -10.94
CA LYS A 25 10.92 -3.03 -10.90
C LYS A 25 11.39 -2.62 -9.50
N ALA A 26 10.77 -3.13 -8.44
CA ALA A 26 11.14 -2.79 -7.06
C ALA A 26 12.32 -3.63 -6.54
N CYS A 27 12.32 -4.95 -6.78
CA CYS A 27 13.33 -5.86 -6.22
C CYS A 27 14.24 -6.54 -7.24
N GLY A 28 14.04 -6.30 -8.54
CA GLY A 28 14.83 -6.90 -9.63
C GLY A 28 14.57 -8.39 -9.88
N ARG A 29 13.77 -9.07 -9.04
CA ARG A 29 13.53 -10.52 -9.18
C ARG A 29 12.79 -10.85 -10.47
N HIS A 30 13.22 -11.92 -11.12
CA HIS A 30 12.52 -12.51 -12.25
C HIS A 30 11.21 -13.17 -11.80
N CYS A 31 10.13 -12.87 -12.50
CA CYS A 31 8.82 -13.45 -12.28
C CYS A 31 8.49 -14.47 -13.39
N ARG A 32 7.46 -15.27 -13.14
CA ARG A 32 6.99 -16.29 -14.08
C ARG A 32 6.27 -15.64 -15.26
N ARG A 33 6.53 -16.14 -16.47
CA ARG A 33 5.81 -15.71 -17.68
C ARG A 33 4.41 -16.34 -17.74
N HIS A 34 3.53 -15.80 -18.57
CA HIS A 34 2.15 -16.31 -18.65
C HIS A 34 2.08 -17.70 -19.31
N ASP A 35 2.92 -17.89 -20.32
CA ASP A 35 3.07 -19.07 -21.17
C ASP A 35 4.04 -20.12 -20.62
N GLU A 36 4.84 -19.76 -19.62
CA GLU A 36 5.86 -20.64 -19.01
C GLU A 36 5.23 -21.56 -17.95
N SER A 37 5.57 -22.85 -18.00
CA SER A 37 5.17 -23.82 -16.98
C SER A 37 5.90 -23.57 -15.66
N LEU A 38 5.42 -24.16 -14.55
CA LEU A 38 6.11 -24.02 -13.25
C LEU A 38 7.50 -24.68 -13.26
N ASP A 39 7.67 -25.74 -14.04
CA ASP A 39 8.92 -26.50 -14.10
C ASP A 39 9.98 -25.78 -14.92
N GLU A 40 9.61 -25.26 -16.10
CA GLU A 40 10.49 -24.38 -16.90
C GLU A 40 10.94 -23.16 -16.09
N PHE A 41 10.00 -22.57 -15.35
CA PHE A 41 10.30 -21.45 -14.47
C PHE A 41 11.29 -21.80 -13.36
N ALA A 42 11.12 -22.97 -12.73
CA ALA A 42 12.01 -23.45 -11.67
C ALA A 42 13.43 -23.72 -12.19
N VAL A 43 13.55 -24.29 -13.39
CA VAL A 43 14.84 -24.49 -14.07
C VAL A 43 15.52 -23.14 -14.34
N ARG A 44 14.77 -22.13 -14.79
CA ARG A 44 15.31 -20.80 -15.12
C ARG A 44 15.84 -20.02 -13.91
N ILE A 45 15.20 -20.15 -12.74
CA ILE A 45 15.60 -19.41 -11.53
C ILE A 45 16.69 -20.13 -10.73
N GLY A 46 16.92 -21.43 -10.96
CA GLY A 46 17.95 -22.19 -10.27
C GLY A 46 17.46 -22.87 -9.00
N ASN A 47 16.48 -23.78 -9.15
CA ASN A 47 16.13 -24.83 -8.19
C ASN A 47 15.45 -24.41 -6.86
N GLU A 48 14.73 -23.29 -6.81
CA GLU A 48 13.77 -23.00 -5.71
C GLU A 48 12.38 -23.64 -5.94
N ARG A 49 12.32 -24.87 -6.49
CA ARG A 49 11.04 -25.49 -6.93
C ARG A 49 10.03 -25.60 -5.78
N ASP A 50 10.49 -25.99 -4.59
CA ASP A 50 9.63 -26.12 -3.40
C ASP A 50 9.08 -24.77 -2.93
N ALA A 51 9.91 -23.71 -2.95
CA ALA A 51 9.49 -22.37 -2.56
C ALA A 51 8.51 -21.77 -3.59
N ILE A 52 8.68 -22.09 -4.87
CA ILE A 52 7.76 -21.72 -5.95
C ILE A 52 6.43 -22.44 -5.77
N ALA A 53 6.45 -23.76 -5.55
CA ALA A 53 5.25 -24.58 -5.36
C ALA A 53 4.47 -24.18 -4.12
N ALA A 54 5.14 -23.85 -3.01
CA ALA A 54 4.49 -23.39 -1.79
C ALA A 54 3.74 -22.06 -2.00
N HIS A 55 4.28 -21.16 -2.83
CA HIS A 55 3.76 -19.80 -2.98
C HIS A 55 3.77 -19.28 -4.43
N PRO A 56 2.99 -19.89 -5.35
CA PRO A 56 3.04 -19.54 -6.78
C PRO A 56 2.66 -18.08 -7.05
N ARG A 57 1.76 -17.50 -6.24
CA ARG A 57 1.32 -16.09 -6.34
C ARG A 57 2.41 -15.08 -5.98
N ARG A 58 3.52 -15.48 -5.33
CA ARG A 58 4.63 -14.55 -5.07
C ARG A 58 5.44 -14.25 -6.34
N TRP A 59 5.43 -15.20 -7.26
CA TRP A 59 6.19 -15.18 -8.52
C TRP A 59 5.40 -14.63 -9.71
N THR A 60 4.15 -14.19 -9.49
CA THR A 60 3.36 -13.52 -10.51
C THR A 60 3.68 -12.03 -10.58
N LEU A 61 3.82 -11.52 -11.80
CA LEU A 61 4.05 -10.10 -12.05
C LEU A 61 2.71 -9.36 -12.19
N HIS A 62 2.50 -8.36 -11.35
CA HIS A 62 1.31 -7.52 -11.31
C HIS A 62 1.61 -6.14 -11.88
N LEU A 63 0.62 -5.58 -12.57
CA LEU A 63 0.64 -4.18 -12.99
C LEU A 63 -0.09 -3.34 -11.96
N THR A 64 0.58 -2.30 -11.48
CA THR A 64 0.07 -1.45 -10.42
C THR A 64 0.18 -0.01 -10.85
N LYS A 65 -0.92 0.73 -10.63
CA LYS A 65 -0.94 2.19 -10.78
C LYS A 65 -0.18 2.80 -9.62
N VAL A 66 0.91 3.50 -9.91
CA VAL A 66 1.67 4.19 -8.89
C VAL A 66 1.05 5.58 -8.70
N ALA A 67 0.75 5.94 -7.47
CA ALA A 67 0.29 7.29 -7.15
C ALA A 67 1.46 8.27 -7.39
N LYS A 68 1.18 9.47 -7.91
CA LYS A 68 2.22 10.47 -8.25
C LYS A 68 3.19 10.79 -7.11
N HIS A 69 2.81 10.51 -5.86
CA HIS A 69 3.58 10.86 -4.66
C HIS A 69 4.18 9.67 -3.89
N SER A 70 4.07 8.42 -4.38
CA SER A 70 4.57 7.22 -3.67
C SER A 70 5.97 6.76 -4.12
N TYR A 71 6.79 7.68 -4.64
CA TYR A 71 8.12 7.40 -5.22
C TYR A 71 9.15 6.78 -4.26
N SER A 72 8.94 6.78 -2.94
CA SER A 72 9.94 6.26 -2.01
C SER A 72 10.20 4.75 -2.09
N VAL A 73 9.26 3.98 -2.65
CA VAL A 73 9.38 2.50 -2.73
C VAL A 73 10.07 2.04 -4.01
N LEU A 74 10.12 2.89 -5.03
CA LEU A 74 10.77 2.59 -6.29
C LEU A 74 12.07 3.38 -6.33
N LYS A 75 13.21 2.69 -6.46
CA LYS A 75 14.44 3.38 -6.86
C LYS A 75 14.09 4.25 -8.08
N PRO A 76 14.54 5.51 -8.16
CA PRO A 76 14.26 6.38 -9.28
C PRO A 76 14.89 5.74 -10.53
N VAL A 77 14.12 4.91 -11.20
CA VAL A 77 14.40 4.48 -12.56
C VAL A 77 14.08 5.68 -13.40
N GLU A 78 15.03 6.11 -14.23
CA GLU A 78 14.89 7.20 -15.18
C GLU A 78 13.64 6.97 -16.05
N THR A 79 12.50 7.45 -15.58
CA THR A 79 11.28 7.49 -16.38
C THR A 79 11.46 8.64 -17.34
N THR A 80 11.95 8.33 -18.54
CA THR A 80 11.94 9.24 -19.67
C THR A 80 10.52 9.78 -19.82
N ALA A 81 10.38 11.07 -19.54
CA ALA A 81 9.13 11.78 -19.48
C ALA A 81 8.44 11.74 -20.83
N SER A 82 7.41 10.90 -20.98
CA SER A 82 6.46 11.04 -22.07
C SER A 82 5.09 10.57 -21.64
N SER A 83 4.15 11.51 -21.68
CA SER A 83 2.71 11.34 -21.60
C SER A 83 2.10 11.03 -20.23
N ALA A 84 1.02 11.76 -19.93
CA ALA A 84 0.21 11.76 -18.70
C ALA A 84 -0.52 10.44 -18.39
N HIS A 85 -0.09 9.32 -18.98
CA HIS A 85 -0.52 8.00 -18.56
C HIS A 85 0.04 7.72 -17.16
N GLN A 86 -0.88 7.52 -16.20
CA GLN A 86 -0.56 7.06 -14.84
C GLN A 86 0.59 6.06 -14.90
N ALA A 87 1.71 6.37 -14.24
CA ALA A 87 2.91 5.53 -14.27
C ALA A 87 2.54 4.12 -13.78
N MET A 88 2.34 3.22 -14.74
CA MET A 88 2.08 1.81 -14.47
C MET A 88 3.44 1.17 -14.18
N VAL A 89 3.54 0.50 -13.05
CA VAL A 89 4.76 -0.21 -12.66
C VAL A 89 4.45 -1.69 -12.50
N VAL A 90 5.41 -2.51 -12.89
CA VAL A 90 5.33 -3.96 -12.73
C VAL A 90 6.03 -4.41 -11.45
N LEU A 91 5.29 -5.10 -10.59
CA LEU A 91 5.73 -5.55 -9.27
C LEU A 91 5.47 -7.05 -9.10
N CYS A 92 6.37 -7.77 -8.44
CA CYS A 92 6.09 -9.15 -8.03
C CYS A 92 4.99 -9.20 -6.96
N GLY A 93 4.39 -10.37 -6.73
CA GLY A 93 3.29 -10.53 -5.77
C GLY A 93 3.63 -10.03 -4.36
N SER A 94 4.88 -10.23 -3.91
CA SER A 94 5.34 -9.75 -2.59
C SER A 94 5.43 -8.21 -2.54
N CYS A 95 6.15 -7.58 -3.49
CA CYS A 95 6.29 -6.12 -3.55
C CYS A 95 4.94 -5.43 -3.78
N HIS A 96 4.08 -6.02 -4.61
CA HIS A 96 2.73 -5.53 -4.84
C HIS A 96 1.89 -5.53 -3.56
N ARG A 97 1.96 -6.60 -2.76
CA ARG A 97 1.28 -6.68 -1.47
C ARG A 97 1.79 -5.63 -0.49
N THR A 98 3.12 -5.45 -0.40
CA THR A 98 3.72 -4.42 0.46
C THR A 98 3.25 -3.02 0.07
N TYR A 99 3.30 -2.70 -1.22
CA TYR A 99 2.80 -1.43 -1.77
C TYR A 99 1.32 -1.21 -1.44
N HIS A 100 0.48 -2.23 -1.68
CA HIS A 100 -0.96 -2.14 -1.43
C HIS A 100 -1.29 -2.00 0.06
N ASN A 101 -0.54 -2.69 0.93
CA ASN A 101 -0.72 -2.60 2.38
C ASN A 101 -0.33 -1.21 2.90
N TYR A 102 0.77 -0.65 2.39
CA TYR A 102 1.21 0.71 2.71
C TYR A 102 0.13 1.74 2.35
N HIS A 103 -0.40 1.70 1.12
CA HIS A 103 -1.43 2.65 0.69
C HIS A 103 -2.76 2.47 1.44
N ARG A 104 -3.15 1.22 1.75
CA ARG A 104 -4.31 0.95 2.62
C ARG A 104 -4.12 1.51 4.03
N TRP A 105 -2.90 1.42 4.56
CA TRP A 105 -2.59 1.99 5.87
C TRP A 105 -2.69 3.51 5.85
N GLN A 106 -2.11 4.19 4.87
CA GLN A 106 -2.22 5.65 4.71
C GLN A 106 -3.68 6.11 4.60
N HIS A 107 -4.48 5.43 3.78
CA HIS A 107 -5.89 5.76 3.64
C HIS A 107 -6.67 5.59 4.95
N ARG A 108 -6.38 4.54 5.73
CA ARG A 108 -6.99 4.36 7.05
C ARG A 108 -6.59 5.46 8.03
N GLN A 109 -5.33 5.89 8.02
CA GLN A 109 -4.87 7.01 8.85
C GLN A 109 -5.59 8.31 8.46
N GLN A 110 -5.73 8.59 7.17
CA GLN A 110 -6.45 9.77 6.68
C GLN A 110 -7.93 9.74 7.07
N GLN A 111 -8.60 8.59 6.91
CA GLN A 111 -9.99 8.43 7.32
C GLN A 111 -10.17 8.60 8.83
N HIS A 112 -9.24 8.07 9.63
CA HIS A 112 -9.26 8.24 11.07
C HIS A 112 -9.11 9.72 11.46
N ARG A 113 -8.17 10.45 10.84
CA ARG A 113 -8.00 11.89 11.05
C ARG A 113 -9.27 12.67 10.69
N GLN A 114 -9.85 12.40 9.52
CA GLN A 114 -11.11 13.04 9.10
C GLN A 114 -12.27 12.76 10.06
N GLN A 115 -12.31 11.57 10.68
CA GLN A 115 -13.30 11.29 11.71
C GLN A 115 -13.05 12.10 12.98
N GLN A 116 -11.79 12.20 13.43
CA GLN A 116 -11.42 13.04 14.58
C GLN A 116 -11.79 14.52 14.36
N GLU A 117 -11.49 15.06 13.17
CA GLU A 117 -11.88 16.42 12.77
C GLU A 117 -13.41 16.62 12.81
N ARG A 118 -14.18 15.65 12.30
CA ARG A 118 -15.66 15.72 12.30
C ARG A 118 -16.27 15.73 13.70
N PHE A 119 -15.65 15.05 14.66
CA PHE A 119 -16.12 15.01 16.05
C PHE A 119 -15.56 16.15 16.92
N GLY A 120 -14.84 17.12 16.33
CA GLY A 120 -14.23 18.22 17.07
C GLY A 120 -13.10 17.78 18.02
N GLN A 121 -12.65 16.52 17.91
CA GLN A 121 -11.49 16.02 18.64
C GLN A 121 -10.23 16.34 17.83
N LEU A 122 -9.84 17.61 17.78
CA LEU A 122 -8.50 17.97 17.30
C LEU A 122 -7.49 17.36 18.28
N THR A 123 -6.65 16.43 17.80
CA THR A 123 -5.56 15.94 18.64
C THR A 123 -4.64 17.11 18.97
N LEU A 124 -4.30 17.31 20.25
CA LEU A 124 -3.45 18.42 20.73
C LEU A 124 -2.12 18.56 19.94
N ASN A 125 -1.65 17.48 19.31
CA ASN A 125 -0.46 17.47 18.46
C ASN A 125 -0.60 18.20 17.13
N ASP A 126 -1.82 18.42 16.62
CA ASP A 126 -2.08 19.20 15.40
C ASP A 126 -2.17 20.71 15.69
N ILE A 127 -2.18 21.13 16.96
CA ILE A 127 -1.98 22.51 17.37
C ILE A 127 -0.46 22.80 17.41
N ARG A 128 0.23 22.63 16.28
CA ARG A 128 1.47 23.37 16.06
C ARG A 128 1.10 24.79 15.62
N LEU A 129 0.56 25.56 16.56
CA LEU A 129 0.55 27.01 16.41
C LEU A 129 2.02 27.44 16.27
N PRO A 130 2.39 28.21 15.23
CA PRO A 130 3.67 28.90 15.27
C PRO A 130 3.66 29.73 16.56
N LEU A 131 4.60 29.42 17.45
CA LEU A 131 4.88 30.13 18.71
C LEU A 131 5.42 31.54 18.45
N THR A 132 4.79 32.29 17.55
CA THR A 132 5.09 33.68 17.27
C THR A 132 3.92 34.51 17.78
N GLY A 133 3.92 34.78 19.09
CA GLY A 133 3.31 36.01 19.60
C GLY A 133 2.15 35.93 20.58
N LEU A 134 1.69 34.75 21.02
CA LEU A 134 0.73 34.66 22.14
C LEU A 134 1.45 34.20 23.42
N GLN A 135 1.97 35.18 24.18
CA GLN A 135 2.23 35.01 25.61
C GLN A 135 0.89 34.80 26.30
N LEU A 136 0.45 33.53 26.39
CA LEU A 136 -0.57 33.15 27.35
C LEU A 136 0.11 33.16 28.72
N SER A 137 -0.17 34.18 29.54
CA SER A 137 0.27 34.26 30.93
C SER A 137 -0.30 33.07 31.70
N PHE A 138 0.58 32.12 32.01
CA PHE A 138 0.28 30.83 32.62
C PHE A 138 0.22 30.90 34.16
N THR A 139 -0.38 31.94 34.73
CA THR A 139 -0.29 32.22 36.18
C THR A 139 -1.45 31.71 37.03
N GLU A 140 -2.44 30.99 36.49
CA GLU A 140 -3.64 30.68 37.29
C GLU A 140 -4.28 29.31 37.01
N TRP A 141 -3.49 28.26 36.86
CA TRP A 141 -4.00 26.88 36.82
C TRP A 141 -3.25 26.01 37.83
N SER A 142 -3.41 26.35 39.11
CA SER A 142 -3.04 25.48 40.23
C SER A 142 -4.19 24.52 40.54
N ALA A 143 -4.28 23.44 39.77
CA ALA A 143 -4.85 22.18 40.25
C ALA A 143 -4.13 21.04 39.51
N PRO A 144 -3.54 20.06 40.22
CA PRO A 144 -2.96 18.89 39.59
C PRO A 144 -4.10 18.06 39.01
N TYR A 145 -4.34 18.17 37.71
CA TYR A 145 -5.20 17.21 37.02
C TYR A 145 -4.46 15.88 36.99
N GLU A 146 -4.99 14.88 37.68
CA GLU A 146 -4.54 13.50 37.52
C GLU A 146 -4.69 13.13 36.05
N ILE A 147 -3.57 12.75 35.43
CA ILE A 147 -3.56 12.16 34.11
C ILE A 147 -4.23 10.78 34.26
N VAL A 148 -5.54 10.74 34.09
CA VAL A 148 -6.28 9.48 33.95
C VAL A 148 -5.79 8.85 32.66
N ASN A 149 -4.92 7.84 32.78
CA ASN A 149 -4.47 7.03 31.67
C ASN A 149 -5.68 6.57 30.84
N PRO A 150 -5.70 6.80 29.53
CA PRO A 150 -6.82 6.36 28.71
C PRO A 150 -6.95 4.85 28.86
N LEU A 151 -8.13 4.41 29.32
CA LEU A 151 -8.45 3.00 29.50
C LEU A 151 -8.06 2.22 28.24
N PRO A 152 -7.37 1.07 28.38
CA PRO A 152 -6.99 0.26 27.24
C PRO A 152 -8.24 -0.11 26.43
N PRO A 153 -8.15 -0.16 25.09
CA PRO A 153 -9.30 -0.45 24.25
C PRO A 153 -9.91 -1.79 24.64
N GLN A 154 -11.16 -1.76 25.12
CA GLN A 154 -11.87 -2.97 25.48
C GLN A 154 -12.01 -3.84 24.22
N LYS A 155 -11.39 -5.03 24.26
CA LYS A 155 -11.54 -6.03 23.20
C LYS A 155 -13.01 -6.37 23.11
N ARG A 156 -13.63 -6.04 21.97
CA ARG A 156 -15.02 -6.34 21.68
C ARG A 156 -15.20 -7.87 21.66
N ILE A 157 -15.65 -8.43 22.79
CA ILE A 157 -15.99 -9.84 22.90
C ILE A 157 -17.19 -10.05 21.98
N LYS A 158 -16.97 -10.71 20.84
CA LYS A 158 -18.07 -11.15 19.97
C LYS A 158 -18.82 -12.23 20.75
N SER A 159 -19.99 -11.91 21.28
CA SER A 159 -20.89 -12.93 21.81
C SER A 159 -21.26 -13.85 20.65
N ARG A 160 -20.81 -15.11 20.73
CA ARG A 160 -21.33 -16.17 19.87
C ARG A 160 -22.80 -16.34 20.25
N ARG A 161 -23.71 -15.89 19.38
CA ARG A 161 -25.09 -16.36 19.42
C ARG A 161 -25.05 -17.84 19.04
N ASN A 162 -25.42 -18.71 19.97
CA ASN A 162 -25.76 -20.10 19.65
C ASN A 162 -27.03 -20.07 18.79
N PRO A 163 -27.02 -20.66 17.58
CA PRO A 163 -28.26 -21.02 16.92
C PRO A 163 -28.85 -22.22 17.68
N GLN A 164 -30.07 -22.04 18.21
CA GLN A 164 -30.95 -23.15 18.57
C GLN A 164 -31.56 -23.75 17.32
#